data_AF-A0A847FQH4-F1
#
_entry.id   AF-A0A847FQH4-F1
#
_cell.length_a   1.000
_cell.length_b   1.000
_cell.length_c   1.000
_cell.angle_alpha   90.00
_cell.angle_beta   90.00
_cell.angle_gamma   90.00
#
_symmetry.space_group_name_H-M   'P 1'
#
loop_
_entity.id
_entity.type
_entity.pdbx_description
1 polymer ?
#
loop_
_entity_poly.entity_id
_entity_poly.type
_entity_poly.pdbx_seq_one_letter_code
_entity_poly.pdbx_strand_id
1 'polypeptide(L)'
;MKPRRQPWSDTGRAPAGRSRVAPLLFAALLLIAMPAAVGTIALIVANAAEYGLARVPVASWLVLGLAGLLLAVAGTGAYSWAGWRKTQRHLAETARELADLQSRPIEDAIPAVVGHRQLSHAEPVALLQVLFRRPPDVRYVHVAPLSGGFGGSTVLLARLQLEQGGIDPARTFVVKVGVPSDMAGEQSKFHQYVLPARVQAPAFFRHAVWGDWSAIAYKFAGLDPNGEVQSLDHVYRSYATPELVRLMVAIYGHLEQAWYEHGQVERTDLYAEYHLLGQKAAAIAGHVARLADETDPYRLNLGALEEELQPNLRPAFCPDATIPWSDPVAFVRTWTGRSLTVPVHRATVHGDLNARNVLVEIGADLQKQVWFIDFSHTGAGLSEERTAEALVAGRLSAGDKGHTLRDFSRMEADLRFILTRLADGDDLRQAIAFERALLGAGLALPAEPPSGTIPFDERFQKAWLVIGELRRRAAAYLVNPDDLRPYYFALLQSTLPIVYYHPDQFESRACERQQKRYALIAAGMLCHEL
;
A
#
# COMPACT_ATOMS: atom_id res chain seq x y z
N MET A 1 -19.98 -38.76 38.81
CA MET A 1 -19.29 -37.68 39.54
C MET A 1 -19.78 -36.35 38.99
N LYS A 2 -20.49 -35.55 39.78
CA LYS A 2 -20.89 -34.18 39.44
C LYS A 2 -19.71 -33.24 39.70
N PRO A 3 -19.34 -32.31 38.80
CA PRO A 3 -18.44 -31.24 39.15
C PRO A 3 -19.20 -30.11 39.84
N ARG A 4 -18.60 -29.66 40.94
CA ARG A 4 -19.01 -28.57 41.83
C ARG A 4 -19.13 -27.25 41.07
N ARG A 5 -20.23 -26.54 41.29
CA ARG A 5 -20.29 -25.08 41.13
C ARG A 5 -19.70 -24.44 42.39
N GLN A 6 -18.75 -23.52 42.22
CA GLN A 6 -18.45 -22.48 43.21
C GLN A 6 -18.51 -21.10 42.57
N PRO A 7 -18.79 -20.05 43.36
CA PRO A 7 -19.33 -18.78 42.90
C PRO A 7 -18.27 -17.69 42.84
N TRP A 8 -18.30 -16.89 41.79
CA TRP A 8 -17.72 -15.54 41.74
C TRP A 8 -18.90 -14.62 41.40
N SER A 9 -19.51 -14.01 42.43
CA SER A 9 -19.16 -12.70 43.00
C SER A 9 -19.68 -11.55 42.15
N ASP A 10 -20.78 -10.98 42.63
CA ASP A 10 -21.30 -9.65 42.32
C ASP A 10 -20.17 -8.63 42.13
N THR A 11 -20.03 -8.10 40.92
CA THR A 11 -19.60 -6.72 40.71
C THR A 11 -20.33 -6.15 39.49
N GLY A 12 -21.09 -5.07 39.70
CA GLY A 12 -21.48 -4.15 38.62
C GLY A 12 -22.93 -4.19 38.11
N ARG A 13 -23.95 -4.19 38.98
CA ARG A 13 -25.24 -3.58 38.59
C ARG A 13 -25.06 -2.06 38.52
N ALA A 14 -24.79 -1.53 37.33
CA ALA A 14 -24.93 -0.10 37.07
C ALA A 14 -26.42 0.28 37.15
N PRO A 15 -26.79 1.38 37.85
CA PRO A 15 -28.17 1.81 37.91
C PRO A 15 -28.57 2.39 36.55
N ALA A 16 -29.49 1.72 35.86
CA ALA A 16 -30.14 2.25 34.66
C ALA A 16 -31.19 3.32 35.04
N GLY A 17 -30.73 4.43 35.60
CA GLY A 17 -31.52 5.65 35.77
C GLY A 17 -31.36 6.54 34.54
N ARG A 18 -32.35 6.54 33.63
CA ARG A 18 -32.42 7.52 32.53
C ARG A 18 -32.62 8.92 33.13
N SER A 19 -31.55 9.69 33.34
CA SER A 19 -31.70 11.11 33.64
C SER A 19 -31.92 11.88 32.33
N ARG A 20 -33.18 12.24 32.04
CA ARG A 20 -33.53 13.27 31.03
C ARG A 20 -33.02 14.67 31.41
N VAL A 21 -32.36 14.77 32.56
CA VAL A 21 -31.96 16.00 33.26
C VAL A 21 -30.77 16.68 32.57
N ALA A 22 -29.81 15.92 32.04
CA ALA A 22 -28.61 16.49 31.41
C ALA A 22 -28.86 17.32 30.13
N PRO A 23 -29.63 16.85 29.12
CA PRO A 23 -29.91 17.66 27.93
C PRO A 23 -30.82 18.86 28.21
N LEU A 24 -31.72 18.74 29.21
CA LEU A 24 -32.58 19.85 29.64
C LEU A 24 -31.77 20.94 30.37
N LEU A 25 -30.82 20.55 31.24
CA LEU A 25 -29.87 21.48 31.88
C LEU A 25 -28.98 22.17 30.86
N PHE A 26 -28.50 21.45 29.84
CA PHE A 26 -27.69 22.03 28.77
C PHE A 26 -28.47 23.08 27.98
N ALA A 27 -29.70 22.77 27.56
CA ALA A 27 -30.56 23.72 26.85
C ALA A 27 -30.90 24.96 27.72
N ALA A 28 -31.16 24.77 29.01
CA ALA A 28 -31.42 25.85 29.95
C ALA A 28 -30.17 26.74 30.16
N LEU A 29 -28.97 26.16 30.28
CA LEU A 29 -27.71 26.90 30.40
C LEU A 29 -27.41 27.73 29.15
N LEU A 30 -27.65 27.19 27.96
CA LEU A 30 -27.52 27.93 26.69
C LEU A 30 -28.49 29.10 26.59
N LEU A 31 -29.75 28.89 26.99
CA LEU A 31 -30.79 29.93 26.99
C LEU A 31 -30.50 31.08 27.95
N ILE A 32 -29.69 30.86 28.99
CA ILE A 32 -29.32 31.89 29.97
C ILE A 32 -27.96 32.54 29.61
N ALA A 33 -26.96 31.74 29.27
CA ALA A 33 -25.59 32.23 29.04
C ALA A 33 -25.45 33.01 27.73
N MET A 34 -26.16 32.63 26.66
CA MET A 34 -26.08 33.31 25.36
C MET A 34 -26.65 34.75 25.41
N PRO A 35 -27.88 34.99 25.92
CA PRO A 35 -28.41 36.35 26.03
C PRO A 35 -27.57 37.23 26.97
N ALA A 36 -27.05 36.67 28.07
CA ALA A 36 -26.18 37.38 28.99
C ALA A 36 -24.86 37.79 28.31
N ALA A 37 -24.21 36.90 27.57
CA ALA A 37 -22.99 37.20 26.82
C ALA A 37 -23.24 38.24 25.71
N VAL A 38 -24.30 38.07 24.91
CA VAL A 38 -24.65 38.98 23.82
C VAL A 38 -25.05 40.36 24.36
N GLY A 39 -25.86 40.43 25.41
CA GLY A 39 -26.23 41.69 26.05
C GLY A 39 -25.04 42.41 26.66
N THR A 40 -24.10 41.68 27.26
CA THR A 40 -22.86 42.25 27.81
C THR A 40 -21.96 42.78 26.70
N ILE A 41 -21.78 42.05 25.60
CA ILE A 41 -21.02 42.54 24.43
C ILE A 41 -21.67 43.79 23.83
N ALA A 42 -22.99 43.80 23.67
CA ALA A 42 -23.73 44.94 23.16
C ALA A 42 -23.55 46.18 24.07
N LEU A 43 -23.58 46.01 25.39
CA LEU A 43 -23.32 47.10 26.34
C LEU A 43 -21.87 47.59 26.28
N ILE A 44 -20.90 46.67 26.16
CA ILE A 44 -19.48 47.00 26.01
C ILE A 44 -19.26 47.83 24.74
N VAL A 45 -19.83 47.40 23.61
CA VAL A 45 -19.68 48.10 22.33
C VAL A 45 -20.38 49.46 22.34
N ALA A 46 -21.60 49.55 22.90
CA ALA A 46 -22.36 50.80 22.98
C ALA A 46 -21.68 51.86 23.84
N ASN A 47 -21.03 51.46 24.95
CA ASN A 47 -20.38 52.39 25.88
C ASN A 47 -18.88 52.59 25.59
N ALA A 48 -18.27 51.78 24.72
CA ALA A 48 -16.85 51.89 24.36
C ALA A 48 -16.50 53.23 23.68
N ALA A 49 -17.47 53.82 22.96
CA ALA A 49 -17.29 55.09 22.25
C ALA A 49 -17.20 56.31 23.21
N GLU A 50 -17.86 56.25 24.38
CA GLU A 50 -17.91 57.37 25.34
C GLU A 50 -16.80 57.29 26.41
N TYR A 51 -16.40 56.09 26.83
CA TYR A 51 -15.52 55.93 28.00
C TYR A 51 -14.17 55.25 27.69
N GLY A 52 -13.99 54.72 26.49
CA GLY A 52 -12.84 53.92 26.08
C GLY A 52 -12.89 52.47 26.62
N LEU A 53 -12.49 51.50 25.79
CA LEU A 53 -12.58 50.05 26.06
C LEU A 53 -11.98 49.60 27.40
N ALA A 54 -10.95 50.29 27.90
CA ALA A 54 -10.25 49.95 29.14
C ALA A 54 -10.94 50.45 30.44
N ARG A 55 -11.98 51.29 30.34
CA ARG A 55 -12.73 51.83 31.51
C ARG A 55 -14.11 51.20 31.70
N VAL A 56 -14.44 50.18 30.90
CA VAL A 56 -15.64 49.36 31.11
C VAL A 56 -15.55 48.72 32.50
N PRO A 57 -16.62 48.78 33.34
CA PRO A 57 -16.58 48.24 34.69
C PRO A 57 -16.11 46.78 34.70
N VAL A 58 -15.18 46.44 35.60
CA VAL A 58 -14.62 45.09 35.80
C VAL A 58 -15.72 44.00 35.88
N ALA A 59 -16.90 44.36 36.38
CA ALA A 59 -18.08 43.51 36.41
C ALA A 59 -18.52 42.98 35.03
N SER A 60 -18.39 43.76 33.95
CA SER A 60 -18.79 43.34 32.60
C SER A 60 -17.86 42.28 32.04
N TRP A 61 -16.55 42.42 32.29
CA TRP A 61 -15.55 41.42 31.90
C TRP A 61 -15.68 40.13 32.72
N LEU A 62 -16.03 40.24 34.00
CA LEU A 62 -16.34 39.09 34.87
C LEU A 62 -17.57 38.32 34.38
N VAL A 63 -18.65 39.02 34.00
CA VAL A 63 -19.86 38.38 33.46
C VAL A 63 -19.57 37.68 32.13
N LEU A 64 -18.78 38.30 31.26
CA LEU A 64 -18.36 37.69 30.00
C LEU A 64 -17.49 36.45 30.22
N GLY A 65 -16.53 36.52 31.15
CA GLY A 65 -15.67 35.41 31.53
C GLY A 65 -16.46 34.24 32.14
N LEU A 66 -17.43 34.51 33.02
CA LEU A 66 -18.30 33.48 33.59
C LEU A 66 -19.20 32.84 32.53
N ALA A 67 -19.76 33.62 31.60
CA ALA A 67 -20.56 33.09 30.50
C ALA A 67 -19.74 32.18 29.57
N GLY A 68 -18.49 32.58 29.26
CA GLY A 68 -17.55 31.75 28.50
C GLY A 68 -17.19 30.45 29.21
N LEU A 69 -16.93 30.50 30.52
CA LEU A 69 -16.64 29.31 31.33
C LEU A 69 -17.82 28.34 31.36
N LEU A 70 -19.05 28.85 31.55
CA LEU A 70 -20.27 28.04 31.53
C LEU A 70 -20.49 27.36 30.18
N LEU A 71 -20.23 28.06 29.07
CA LEU A 71 -20.30 27.48 27.72
C LEU A 71 -19.22 26.41 27.48
N ALA A 72 -18.00 26.60 27.99
CA ALA A 72 -16.92 25.61 27.87
C ALA A 72 -17.21 24.32 28.66
N VAL A 73 -17.72 24.45 29.89
CA VAL A 73 -18.15 23.31 30.71
C VAL A 73 -19.34 22.59 30.07
N ALA A 74 -20.29 23.34 29.51
CA ALA A 74 -21.42 22.76 28.78
C ALA A 74 -20.97 22.03 27.50
N GLY A 75 -20.03 22.60 26.74
CA GLY A 75 -19.48 22.01 25.52
C GLY A 75 -18.68 20.72 25.76
N THR A 76 -17.85 20.69 26.81
CA THR A 76 -17.13 19.47 27.23
C THR A 76 -18.08 18.38 27.72
N GLY A 77 -19.15 18.75 28.42
CA GLY A 77 -20.26 17.85 28.78
C GLY A 77 -21.00 17.28 27.57
N ALA A 78 -21.26 18.09 26.55
CA ALA A 78 -21.91 17.65 25.30
C ALA A 78 -21.01 16.72 24.46
N TYR A 79 -19.72 17.03 24.36
CA TYR A 79 -18.73 16.20 23.65
C TYR A 79 -18.56 14.83 24.31
N SER A 80 -18.40 14.79 25.63
CA SER A 80 -18.33 13.54 26.40
C SER A 80 -19.63 12.73 26.32
N TRP A 81 -20.80 13.38 26.31
CA TRP A 81 -22.09 12.71 26.13
C TRP A 81 -22.32 12.18 24.72
N ALA A 82 -21.87 12.90 23.68
CA ALA A 82 -21.91 12.43 22.29
C ALA A 82 -20.98 11.23 22.08
N GLY A 83 -19.77 11.27 22.66
CA GLY A 83 -18.85 10.14 22.73
C GLY A 83 -19.48 8.95 23.45
N TRP A 84 -20.08 9.17 24.62
CA TRP A 84 -20.75 8.11 25.39
C TRP A 84 -21.97 7.53 24.67
N ARG A 85 -22.77 8.34 23.95
CA ARG A 85 -23.87 7.84 23.11
C ARG A 85 -23.37 7.00 21.93
N LYS A 86 -22.24 7.37 21.32
CA LYS A 86 -21.62 6.58 20.25
C LYS A 86 -21.15 5.24 20.79
N THR A 87 -20.50 5.23 21.96
CA THR A 87 -20.11 4.00 22.67
C THR A 87 -21.30 3.18 23.12
N GLN A 88 -22.38 3.79 23.62
CA GLN A 88 -23.61 3.10 24.03
C GLN A 88 -24.38 2.53 22.83
N ARG A 89 -24.41 3.22 21.68
CA ARG A 89 -24.98 2.66 20.45
C ARG A 89 -24.17 1.47 19.98
N HIS A 90 -22.84 1.59 19.97
CA HIS A 90 -21.95 0.50 19.60
C HIS A 90 -22.11 -0.68 20.57
N LEU A 91 -22.15 -0.44 21.88
CA LEU A 91 -22.42 -1.48 22.90
C LEU A 91 -23.83 -2.07 22.80
N ALA A 92 -24.83 -1.29 22.41
CA ALA A 92 -26.21 -1.77 22.24
C ALA A 92 -26.41 -2.51 20.90
N GLU A 93 -25.59 -2.22 19.89
CA GLU A 93 -25.47 -3.00 18.66
C GLU A 93 -24.72 -4.29 18.96
N THR A 94 -23.56 -4.23 19.64
CA THR A 94 -22.81 -5.40 20.09
C THR A 94 -23.61 -6.27 21.06
N ALA A 95 -24.43 -5.70 21.95
CA ALA A 95 -25.30 -6.46 22.85
C ALA A 95 -26.53 -7.03 22.14
N ARG A 96 -27.03 -6.39 21.08
CA ARG A 96 -28.07 -6.96 20.21
C ARG A 96 -27.50 -8.06 19.33
N GLU A 97 -26.30 -7.89 18.80
CA GLU A 97 -25.53 -8.95 18.13
C GLU A 97 -25.29 -10.10 19.12
N LEU A 98 -24.89 -9.82 20.37
CA LEU A 98 -24.66 -10.84 21.40
C LEU A 98 -25.95 -11.54 21.85
N ALA A 99 -27.09 -10.84 21.88
CA ALA A 99 -28.39 -11.44 22.18
C ALA A 99 -28.96 -12.23 20.99
N ASP A 100 -28.74 -11.79 19.74
CA ASP A 100 -29.05 -12.54 18.52
C ASP A 100 -28.13 -13.77 18.39
N LEU A 101 -26.87 -13.64 18.85
CA LEU A 101 -25.89 -14.71 19.00
C LEU A 101 -26.30 -15.76 20.05
N GLN A 102 -26.96 -15.35 21.12
CA GLN A 102 -27.36 -16.21 22.26
C GLN A 102 -28.77 -16.81 22.11
N SER A 103 -29.63 -16.22 21.28
CA SER A 103 -31.03 -16.65 21.12
C SER A 103 -31.24 -17.73 20.05
N ARG A 104 -30.21 -18.05 19.27
CA ARG A 104 -30.22 -19.16 18.32
C ARG A 104 -29.60 -20.40 18.97
N PRO A 105 -30.27 -21.57 18.96
CA PRO A 105 -29.61 -22.81 19.35
C PRO A 105 -28.35 -22.98 18.50
N ILE A 106 -27.25 -23.39 19.14
CA ILE A 106 -25.95 -23.61 18.50
C ILE A 106 -26.10 -24.80 17.53
N GLU A 107 -26.51 -24.52 16.30
CA GLU A 107 -26.16 -25.28 15.11
C GLU A 107 -25.00 -24.52 14.44
N ASP A 108 -23.83 -24.55 15.09
CA ASP A 108 -22.59 -23.95 14.60
C ASP A 108 -22.04 -24.77 13.41
N ALA A 109 -22.54 -24.54 12.21
CA ALA A 109 -21.89 -25.05 11.01
C ALA A 109 -20.61 -24.23 10.75
N ILE A 110 -19.46 -24.80 11.13
CA ILE A 110 -18.14 -24.31 10.69
C ILE A 110 -17.90 -24.94 9.31
N PRO A 111 -17.67 -24.14 8.24
CA PRO A 111 -17.46 -24.74 6.93
C PRO A 111 -16.17 -25.55 6.90
N ALA A 112 -16.18 -26.66 6.18
CA ALA A 112 -14.97 -27.42 5.93
C ALA A 112 -14.11 -26.71 4.88
N VAL A 113 -12.81 -26.60 5.11
CA VAL A 113 -11.87 -25.98 4.16
C VAL A 113 -11.28 -27.06 3.27
N VAL A 114 -11.51 -26.95 1.96
CA VAL A 114 -11.02 -27.88 0.93
C VAL A 114 -9.87 -27.22 0.18
N GLY A 115 -8.82 -27.98 -0.18
CA GLY A 115 -7.62 -27.44 -0.84
C GLY A 115 -6.53 -26.96 0.12
N HIS A 116 -6.76 -26.99 1.43
CA HIS A 116 -5.80 -26.58 2.45
C HIS A 116 -4.47 -27.36 2.42
N ARG A 117 -4.41 -28.55 1.81
CA ARG A 117 -3.18 -29.32 1.64
C ARG A 117 -2.14 -28.63 0.75
N GLN A 118 -2.55 -27.62 -0.01
CA GLN A 118 -1.67 -26.81 -0.84
C GLN A 118 -1.02 -25.66 -0.03
N LEU A 119 -1.41 -25.49 1.24
CA LEU A 119 -0.88 -24.45 2.12
C LEU A 119 0.33 -24.98 2.88
N SER A 120 1.33 -24.12 3.04
CA SER A 120 2.57 -24.44 3.75
C SER A 120 2.39 -24.60 5.27
N HIS A 121 1.28 -24.10 5.82
CA HIS A 121 0.98 -24.01 7.24
C HIS A 121 -0.48 -24.40 7.52
N ALA A 122 -0.79 -24.85 8.75
CA ALA A 122 -2.12 -25.32 9.13
C ALA A 122 -2.99 -24.20 9.72
N GLU A 123 -2.37 -23.17 10.30
CA GLU A 123 -2.98 -21.99 10.91
C GLU A 123 -3.93 -21.21 9.98
N PRO A 124 -3.65 -21.07 8.66
CA PRO A 124 -4.59 -20.49 7.72
C PRO A 124 -5.98 -21.16 7.69
N VAL A 125 -6.09 -22.45 8.03
CA VAL A 125 -7.39 -23.17 8.03
C VAL A 125 -8.33 -22.61 9.07
N ALA A 126 -7.85 -22.40 10.30
CA ALA A 126 -8.67 -21.84 11.39
C ALA A 126 -9.11 -20.40 11.04
N LEU A 127 -8.21 -19.61 10.46
CA LEU A 127 -8.53 -18.26 10.00
C LEU A 127 -9.61 -18.25 8.91
N LEU A 128 -9.52 -19.13 7.92
CA LEU A 128 -10.53 -19.27 6.86
C LEU A 128 -11.89 -19.67 7.43
N GLN A 129 -11.91 -20.59 8.38
CA GLN A 129 -13.14 -21.00 9.08
C GLN A 129 -13.79 -19.85 9.86
N VAL A 130 -12.99 -19.01 10.52
CA VAL A 130 -13.46 -17.83 11.24
C VAL A 130 -13.96 -16.75 10.26
N LEU A 131 -13.20 -16.48 9.19
CA LEU A 131 -13.55 -15.52 8.14
C LEU A 131 -14.90 -15.84 7.52
N PHE A 132 -15.15 -17.12 7.23
CA PHE A 132 -16.37 -17.59 6.59
C PHE A 132 -17.31 -18.31 7.56
N ARG A 133 -17.29 -17.97 8.84
CA ARG A 133 -18.34 -18.41 9.78
C ARG A 133 -19.65 -17.67 9.43
N ARG A 134 -20.76 -18.40 9.28
CA ARG A 134 -22.14 -17.89 9.01
C ARG A 134 -22.52 -17.30 7.65
N PRO A 135 -21.91 -17.61 6.51
CA PRO A 135 -22.62 -17.41 5.26
C PRO A 135 -23.77 -18.45 5.20
N PRO A 136 -25.04 -18.03 5.05
CA PRO A 136 -26.16 -18.95 4.94
C PRO A 136 -25.91 -19.93 3.79
N ASP A 137 -26.27 -21.19 4.02
CA ASP A 137 -26.18 -22.28 3.05
C ASP A 137 -24.76 -22.58 2.56
N VAL A 138 -23.69 -22.35 3.33
CA VAL A 138 -22.31 -22.69 2.92
C VAL A 138 -21.75 -23.87 3.70
N ARG A 139 -21.35 -24.93 2.98
CA ARG A 139 -20.79 -26.15 3.57
C ARG A 139 -19.27 -26.25 3.42
N TYR A 140 -18.72 -25.77 2.31
CA TYR A 140 -17.30 -25.85 2.01
C TYR A 140 -16.72 -24.52 1.56
N VAL A 141 -15.49 -24.24 1.97
CA VAL A 141 -14.65 -23.16 1.44
C VAL A 141 -13.56 -23.84 0.60
N HIS A 142 -13.62 -23.70 -0.72
CA HIS A 142 -12.56 -24.16 -1.60
C HIS A 142 -11.48 -23.09 -1.66
N VAL A 143 -10.25 -23.46 -1.29
CA VAL A 143 -9.10 -22.55 -1.40
C VAL A 143 -8.07 -23.08 -2.38
N ALA A 144 -7.52 -22.14 -3.15
CA ALA A 144 -6.35 -22.35 -3.98
C ALA A 144 -5.38 -21.18 -3.76
N PRO A 145 -4.06 -21.41 -3.73
CA PRO A 145 -3.10 -20.33 -3.68
C PRO A 145 -3.19 -19.51 -4.97
N LEU A 146 -3.24 -18.19 -4.83
CA LEU A 146 -2.92 -17.28 -5.93
C LEU A 146 -1.41 -17.03 -5.89
N SER A 147 -0.77 -17.05 -7.05
CA SER A 147 0.65 -16.71 -7.16
C SER A 147 0.87 -15.26 -6.70
N GLY A 148 1.31 -15.07 -5.46
CA GLY A 148 1.82 -13.78 -5.01
C GLY A 148 1.64 -13.45 -3.53
N GLY A 149 2.75 -13.47 -2.80
CA GLY A 149 2.98 -12.63 -1.63
C GLY A 149 4.48 -12.51 -1.43
N PHE A 150 5.02 -11.30 -1.37
CA PHE A 150 6.40 -11.07 -0.93
C PHE A 150 6.34 -10.39 0.43
N GLY A 151 6.87 -11.07 1.46
CA GLY A 151 6.75 -10.64 2.85
C GLY A 151 6.19 -11.68 3.81
N GLY A 152 6.22 -12.98 3.47
CA GLY A 152 5.73 -14.05 4.34
C GLY A 152 4.20 -14.17 4.44
N SER A 153 3.45 -13.29 3.76
CA SER A 153 1.99 -13.43 3.60
C SER A 153 1.63 -14.30 2.37
N THR A 154 0.53 -15.03 2.48
CA THR A 154 -0.02 -15.89 1.42
C THR A 154 -1.34 -15.31 0.93
N VAL A 155 -1.51 -15.24 -0.39
CA VAL A 155 -2.76 -14.82 -1.02
C VAL A 155 -3.48 -16.05 -1.58
N LEU A 156 -4.76 -16.18 -1.25
CA LEU A 156 -5.60 -17.33 -1.58
C LEU A 156 -6.83 -16.88 -2.35
N LEU A 157 -7.24 -17.64 -3.35
CA LEU A 157 -8.58 -17.57 -3.91
C LEU A 157 -9.49 -18.50 -3.10
N ALA A 158 -10.51 -17.94 -2.47
CA ALA A 158 -11.52 -18.67 -1.72
C ALA A 158 -12.87 -18.62 -2.43
N ARG A 159 -13.46 -19.79 -2.70
CA ARG A 159 -14.78 -19.93 -3.34
C ARG A 159 -15.72 -20.66 -2.39
N LEU A 160 -16.86 -20.03 -2.07
CA LEU A 160 -17.84 -20.65 -1.17
C LEU A 160 -18.78 -21.57 -1.94
N GLN A 161 -18.89 -22.82 -1.49
CA GLN A 161 -19.81 -23.81 -2.05
C GLN A 161 -21.11 -23.86 -1.23
N LEU A 162 -22.25 -23.80 -1.93
CA LEU A 162 -23.56 -23.84 -1.30
C LEU A 162 -23.98 -25.27 -0.88
N GLU A 163 -24.88 -25.38 0.09
CA GLU A 163 -25.44 -26.65 0.59
C GLU A 163 -26.18 -27.44 -0.49
N GLN A 164 -26.85 -26.73 -1.41
CA GLN A 164 -27.55 -27.32 -2.56
C GLN A 164 -26.59 -27.82 -3.66
N GLY A 165 -25.27 -27.65 -3.48
CA GLY A 165 -24.25 -27.91 -4.48
C GLY A 165 -23.96 -26.68 -5.34
N GLY A 166 -22.79 -26.68 -5.98
CA GLY A 166 -22.32 -25.56 -6.82
C GLY A 166 -21.57 -24.47 -6.02
N ILE A 167 -20.66 -23.78 -6.72
CA ILE A 167 -19.96 -22.61 -6.21
C ILE A 167 -20.82 -21.38 -6.50
N ASP A 168 -21.09 -20.56 -5.48
CA ASP A 168 -21.71 -19.25 -5.68
C ASP A 168 -20.59 -18.26 -6.11
N PRO A 169 -20.61 -17.77 -7.35
CA PRO A 169 -19.56 -16.90 -7.83
C PRO A 169 -19.61 -15.48 -7.25
N ALA A 170 -20.80 -15.03 -6.83
CA ALA A 170 -20.95 -13.83 -6.03
C ALA A 170 -20.34 -14.00 -4.62
N ARG A 171 -19.75 -15.16 -4.34
CA ARG A 171 -19.01 -15.52 -3.12
C ARG A 171 -17.59 -16.04 -3.45
N THR A 172 -16.96 -15.42 -4.44
CA THR A 172 -15.51 -15.53 -4.66
C THR A 172 -14.77 -14.42 -3.91
N PHE A 173 -13.73 -14.83 -3.18
CA PHE A 173 -12.94 -13.94 -2.33
C PHE A 173 -11.46 -14.12 -2.61
N VAL A 174 -10.70 -13.05 -2.46
CA VAL A 174 -9.25 -13.15 -2.27
C VAL A 174 -8.97 -12.95 -0.80
N VAL A 175 -8.24 -13.90 -0.22
CA VAL A 175 -7.89 -13.91 1.19
C VAL A 175 -6.39 -13.74 1.31
N LYS A 176 -5.96 -12.66 1.94
CA LYS A 176 -4.55 -12.47 2.33
C LYS A 176 -4.38 -12.95 3.76
N VAL A 177 -3.37 -13.78 3.99
CA VAL A 177 -3.03 -14.37 5.30
C VAL A 177 -1.60 -14.00 5.63
N GLY A 178 -1.33 -13.44 6.79
CA GLY A 178 0.02 -13.03 7.20
C GLY A 178 0.10 -12.71 8.69
N VAL A 179 1.16 -12.04 9.11
CA VAL A 179 1.32 -11.61 10.50
C VAL A 179 0.45 -10.36 10.79
N PRO A 180 -0.06 -10.17 12.03
CA PRO A 180 -0.94 -9.06 12.38
C PRO A 180 -0.41 -7.66 12.07
N SER A 181 0.90 -7.42 12.23
CA SER A 181 1.53 -6.12 11.96
C SER A 181 1.31 -5.65 10.52
N ASP A 182 1.42 -6.56 9.57
CA ASP A 182 1.34 -6.26 8.14
C ASP A 182 -0.12 -6.03 7.71
N MET A 183 -1.06 -6.71 8.37
CA MET A 183 -2.48 -6.68 8.02
C MET A 183 -3.22 -5.47 8.60
N ALA A 184 -2.82 -4.97 9.78
CA ALA A 184 -3.48 -3.83 10.42
C ALA A 184 -3.43 -2.56 9.54
N GLY A 185 -2.26 -2.29 8.96
CA GLY A 185 -2.09 -1.16 8.04
C GLY A 185 -2.95 -1.26 6.79
N GLU A 186 -3.11 -2.46 6.24
CA GLU A 186 -3.87 -2.66 5.01
C GLU A 186 -5.35 -2.29 5.15
N GLN A 187 -5.99 -2.64 6.28
CA GLN A 187 -7.39 -2.28 6.53
C GLN A 187 -7.57 -0.76 6.63
N SER A 188 -6.69 -0.09 7.38
CA SER A 188 -6.69 1.36 7.57
C SER A 188 -6.58 2.08 6.22
N LYS A 189 -5.59 1.69 5.40
CA LYS A 189 -5.34 2.24 4.07
C LYS A 189 -6.49 2.00 3.10
N PHE A 190 -7.10 0.81 3.12
CA PHE A 190 -8.26 0.50 2.27
C PHE A 190 -9.43 1.46 2.53
N HIS A 191 -9.80 1.66 3.81
CA HIS A 191 -10.90 2.55 4.17
C HIS A 191 -10.60 4.01 3.86
N GLN A 192 -9.34 4.43 4.04
CA GLN A 192 -8.93 5.82 3.84
C GLN A 192 -8.81 6.21 2.36
N TYR A 193 -8.27 5.33 1.51
CA TYR A 193 -7.85 5.69 0.15
C TYR A 193 -8.59 4.94 -0.96
N VAL A 194 -9.01 3.71 -0.72
CA VAL A 194 -9.59 2.84 -1.76
C VAL A 194 -11.11 3.01 -1.81
N LEU A 195 -11.78 2.90 -0.67
CA LEU A 195 -13.24 2.99 -0.57
C LEU A 195 -13.80 4.33 -1.12
N PRO A 196 -13.20 5.52 -0.85
CA PRO A 196 -13.71 6.78 -1.36
C PRO A 196 -13.48 6.96 -2.87
N ALA A 197 -12.39 6.40 -3.40
CA ALA A 197 -11.92 6.64 -4.77
C ALA A 197 -12.66 5.80 -5.83
N ARG A 198 -13.56 4.89 -5.42
CA ARG A 198 -14.27 3.95 -6.31
C ARG A 198 -13.32 3.23 -7.28
N VAL A 199 -12.10 2.94 -6.83
CA VAL A 199 -11.13 2.10 -7.54
C VAL A 199 -11.82 0.76 -7.84
N GLN A 200 -11.46 0.12 -8.95
CA GLN A 200 -11.81 -1.27 -9.22
C GLN A 200 -11.02 -2.18 -8.25
N ALA A 201 -11.40 -2.11 -6.98
CA ALA A 201 -10.80 -2.79 -5.85
C ALA A 201 -11.87 -3.68 -5.21
N PRO A 202 -11.47 -4.83 -4.68
CA PRO A 202 -12.42 -5.76 -4.12
C PRO A 202 -13.00 -5.19 -2.81
N ALA A 203 -14.26 -5.48 -2.54
CA ALA A 203 -14.95 -4.98 -1.35
C ALA A 203 -14.43 -5.69 -0.09
N PHE A 204 -14.10 -4.93 0.96
CA PHE A 204 -13.73 -5.54 2.24
C PHE A 204 -14.88 -6.41 2.78
N PHE A 205 -14.59 -7.69 3.09
CA PHE A 205 -15.58 -8.62 3.64
C PHE A 205 -15.42 -8.82 5.14
N ARG A 206 -14.26 -9.35 5.57
CA ARG A 206 -14.01 -9.65 6.98
C ARG A 206 -12.51 -9.71 7.26
N HIS A 207 -12.14 -9.46 8.51
CA HIS A 207 -10.82 -9.67 9.07
C HIS A 207 -10.92 -10.67 10.24
N ALA A 208 -9.91 -11.52 10.40
CA ALA A 208 -9.79 -12.48 11.49
C ALA A 208 -8.35 -12.54 12.00
N VAL A 209 -8.18 -12.81 13.30
CA VAL A 209 -6.88 -13.04 13.94
C VAL A 209 -6.96 -14.34 14.73
N TRP A 210 -5.92 -15.16 14.65
CA TRP A 210 -5.80 -16.42 15.35
C TRP A 210 -4.33 -16.72 15.68
N GLY A 211 -3.98 -16.72 16.96
CA GLY A 211 -2.59 -16.82 17.40
C GLY A 211 -1.75 -15.67 16.81
N ASP A 212 -0.62 -16.02 16.21
CA ASP A 212 0.31 -15.07 15.57
C ASP A 212 -0.03 -14.76 14.11
N TRP A 213 -1.22 -15.17 13.65
CA TRP A 213 -1.67 -15.00 12.27
C TRP A 213 -2.91 -14.13 12.17
N SER A 214 -3.03 -13.45 11.03
CA SER A 214 -4.11 -12.54 10.67
C SER A 214 -4.52 -12.81 9.23
N ALA A 215 -5.81 -12.67 8.92
CA ALA A 215 -6.31 -12.83 7.56
C ALA A 215 -7.37 -11.78 7.22
N ILE A 216 -7.30 -11.24 6.00
CA ILE A 216 -8.28 -10.31 5.45
C ILE A 216 -8.89 -10.94 4.19
N ALA A 217 -10.22 -10.98 4.13
CA ALA A 217 -10.97 -11.42 2.96
C ALA A 217 -11.54 -10.22 2.22
N TYR A 218 -11.29 -10.18 0.91
CA TYR A 218 -11.87 -9.22 -0.02
C TYR A 218 -12.82 -9.93 -0.97
N LYS A 219 -14.01 -9.38 -1.16
CA LYS A 219 -15.04 -9.85 -2.08
C LYS A 219 -14.85 -9.22 -3.46
N PHE A 220 -14.76 -10.06 -4.48
CA PHE A 220 -14.70 -9.60 -5.87
C PHE A 220 -16.13 -9.51 -6.38
N ALA A 221 -16.46 -8.43 -7.11
CA ALA A 221 -17.72 -8.38 -7.82
C ALA A 221 -17.54 -9.24 -9.07
N GLY A 222 -17.68 -10.56 -8.90
CA GLY A 222 -17.48 -11.52 -9.97
C GLY A 222 -18.39 -11.17 -11.15
N LEU A 223 -17.80 -10.76 -12.27
CA LEU A 223 -18.52 -10.47 -13.51
C LEU A 223 -19.19 -11.72 -14.03
N ASP A 224 -18.48 -12.84 -13.94
CA ASP A 224 -18.92 -14.11 -14.48
C ASP A 224 -18.88 -15.21 -13.41
N PRO A 225 -19.99 -15.95 -13.27
CA PRO A 225 -20.04 -17.15 -12.49
C PRO A 225 -18.90 -18.16 -12.63
N ASN A 226 -18.43 -18.28 -13.85
CA ASN A 226 -17.39 -19.20 -14.27
C ASN A 226 -16.07 -18.47 -14.56
N GLY A 227 -15.97 -17.19 -14.18
CA GLY A 227 -14.81 -16.37 -14.42
C GLY A 227 -13.57 -16.88 -13.71
N GLU A 228 -12.43 -16.78 -14.39
CA GLU A 228 -11.14 -17.15 -13.83
C GLU A 228 -10.44 -15.90 -13.29
N VAL A 229 -9.90 -15.98 -12.07
CA VAL A 229 -9.10 -14.90 -11.47
C VAL A 229 -7.64 -15.35 -11.44
N GLN A 230 -6.79 -14.61 -12.14
CA GLN A 230 -5.35 -14.84 -12.22
C GLN A 230 -4.59 -13.58 -11.81
N SER A 231 -3.35 -13.70 -11.30
CA SER A 231 -2.49 -12.52 -11.13
C SER A 231 -1.95 -12.06 -12.48
N LEU A 232 -1.61 -10.76 -12.59
CA LEU A 232 -0.95 -10.23 -13.78
C LEU A 232 0.39 -10.93 -14.04
N ASP A 233 1.11 -11.39 -13.00
CA ASP A 233 2.30 -12.26 -13.14
C ASP A 233 2.01 -13.52 -13.96
N HIS A 234 0.88 -14.19 -13.69
CA HIS A 234 0.48 -15.38 -14.43
C HIS A 234 0.05 -15.03 -15.86
N VAL A 235 -0.80 -14.01 -16.00
CA VAL A 235 -1.30 -13.51 -17.29
C VAL A 235 -0.16 -13.07 -18.20
N TYR A 236 0.85 -12.40 -17.65
CA TYR A 236 2.02 -11.96 -18.40
C TYR A 236 2.78 -13.12 -19.05
N ARG A 237 2.79 -14.31 -18.45
CA ARG A 237 3.51 -15.46 -19.01
C ARG A 237 2.76 -16.13 -20.15
N SER A 238 1.43 -16.15 -20.09
CA SER A 238 0.60 -16.91 -21.02
C SER A 238 0.02 -16.07 -22.16
N TYR A 239 -0.14 -14.75 -21.98
CA TYR A 239 -0.87 -13.92 -22.94
C TYR A 239 0.02 -13.31 -24.01
N ALA A 240 -0.60 -13.00 -25.15
CA ALA A 240 0.05 -12.33 -26.27
C ALA A 240 0.36 -10.86 -25.94
N THR A 241 1.46 -10.33 -26.49
CA THR A 241 1.91 -8.95 -26.22
C THR A 241 0.84 -7.88 -26.46
N PRO A 242 0.04 -7.92 -27.56
CA PRO A 242 -1.02 -6.92 -27.76
C PRO A 242 -2.11 -6.94 -26.69
N GLU A 243 -2.40 -8.09 -26.09
CA GLU A 243 -3.34 -8.19 -24.98
C GLU A 243 -2.78 -7.57 -23.70
N LEU A 244 -1.49 -7.76 -23.44
CA LEU A 244 -0.82 -7.18 -22.27
C LEU A 244 -0.72 -5.66 -22.37
N VAL A 245 -0.46 -5.12 -23.57
CA VAL A 245 -0.52 -3.68 -23.81
C VAL A 245 -1.91 -3.13 -23.50
N ARG A 246 -2.99 -3.82 -23.94
CA ARG A 246 -4.36 -3.44 -23.57
C ARG A 246 -4.65 -3.54 -22.07
N LEU A 247 -4.07 -4.52 -21.38
CA LEU A 247 -4.18 -4.62 -19.93
C LEU A 247 -3.45 -3.48 -19.22
N MET A 248 -2.26 -3.07 -19.67
CA MET A 248 -1.59 -1.89 -19.12
C MET A 248 -2.42 -0.62 -19.32
N VAL A 249 -3.07 -0.48 -20.48
CA VAL A 249 -4.03 0.59 -20.74
C VAL A 249 -5.15 0.61 -19.71
N ALA A 250 -5.75 -0.55 -19.41
CA ALA A 250 -6.84 -0.67 -18.44
C ALA A 250 -6.36 -0.39 -17.01
N ILE A 251 -5.26 -1.02 -16.58
CA ILE A 251 -4.66 -0.87 -15.24
C ILE A 251 -4.44 0.60 -14.90
N TYR A 252 -3.70 1.31 -15.75
CA TYR A 252 -3.37 2.71 -15.47
C TYR A 252 -4.53 3.65 -15.74
N GLY A 253 -5.48 3.31 -16.63
CA GLY A 253 -6.71 4.07 -16.78
C GLY A 253 -7.58 4.04 -15.51
N HIS A 254 -7.66 2.90 -14.82
CA HIS A 254 -8.37 2.80 -13.55
C HIS A 254 -7.68 3.58 -12.42
N LEU A 255 -6.35 3.49 -12.33
CA LEU A 255 -5.58 4.23 -11.32
C LEU A 255 -5.60 5.74 -11.57
N GLU A 256 -5.61 6.16 -12.84
CA GLU A 256 -5.77 7.55 -13.25
C GLU A 256 -7.08 8.13 -12.76
N GLN A 257 -8.21 7.51 -13.12
CA GLN A 257 -9.55 7.94 -12.70
C GLN A 257 -9.73 7.92 -11.19
N ALA A 258 -9.18 6.92 -10.51
CA ALA A 258 -9.34 6.80 -9.08
C ALA A 258 -8.49 7.82 -8.31
N TRP A 259 -7.24 8.00 -8.71
CA TRP A 259 -6.23 8.64 -7.87
C TRP A 259 -5.38 9.69 -8.59
N TYR A 260 -4.83 9.38 -9.76
CA TYR A 260 -3.80 10.25 -10.34
C TYR A 260 -4.37 11.57 -10.88
N GLU A 261 -5.56 11.59 -11.47
CA GLU A 261 -6.17 12.84 -11.97
C GLU A 261 -6.46 13.86 -10.86
N HIS A 262 -6.56 13.38 -9.61
CA HIS A 262 -6.77 14.18 -8.41
C HIS A 262 -5.45 14.65 -7.77
N GLY A 263 -4.31 14.40 -8.42
CA GLY A 263 -3.00 14.84 -7.98
C GLY A 263 -2.76 16.32 -8.17
N GLN A 264 -1.63 16.79 -7.65
CA GLN A 264 -1.16 18.17 -7.84
C GLN A 264 0.36 18.18 -7.98
N VAL A 265 0.86 19.22 -8.66
CA VAL A 265 2.31 19.42 -8.80
C VAL A 265 2.85 20.10 -7.55
N GLU A 266 3.86 19.49 -6.94
CA GLU A 266 4.52 19.99 -5.74
C GLU A 266 6.03 19.98 -5.91
N ARG A 267 6.73 20.92 -5.28
CA ARG A 267 8.19 20.85 -5.20
C ARG A 267 8.57 19.86 -4.11
N THR A 268 9.22 18.77 -4.51
CA THR A 268 9.59 17.67 -3.61
C THR A 268 11.08 17.42 -3.70
N ASP A 269 11.71 17.24 -2.55
CA ASP A 269 13.05 16.67 -2.47
C ASP A 269 12.99 15.14 -2.67
N LEU A 270 13.55 14.65 -3.77
CA LEU A 270 13.54 13.23 -4.10
C LEU A 270 14.34 12.37 -3.13
N TYR A 271 15.40 12.93 -2.49
CA TYR A 271 16.15 12.20 -1.46
C TYR A 271 15.32 12.01 -0.18
N ALA A 272 14.42 12.96 0.13
CA ALA A 272 13.48 12.85 1.24
C ALA A 272 12.31 11.92 0.90
N GLU A 273 11.72 12.05 -0.30
CA GLU A 273 10.63 11.21 -0.80
C GLU A 273 10.99 9.72 -0.80
N TYR A 274 12.25 9.40 -1.16
CA TYR A 274 12.76 8.04 -1.26
C TYR A 274 13.77 7.68 -0.17
N HIS A 275 13.69 8.34 1.00
CA HIS A 275 14.64 8.19 2.11
C HIS A 275 14.89 6.74 2.58
N LEU A 276 13.91 5.84 2.42
CA LEU A 276 14.07 4.42 2.76
C LEU A 276 15.19 3.74 1.96
N LEU A 277 15.53 4.24 0.77
CA LEU A 277 16.65 3.71 0.00
C LEU A 277 17.99 3.99 0.70
N GLY A 278 18.18 5.22 1.17
CA GLY A 278 19.36 5.60 1.97
C GLY A 278 19.47 4.83 3.29
N GLN A 279 18.35 4.62 3.99
CA GLN A 279 18.33 3.82 5.23
C GLN A 279 18.77 2.35 5.02
N LYS A 280 18.66 1.84 3.79
CA LYS A 280 19.03 0.47 3.43
C LYS A 280 20.44 0.35 2.86
N ALA A 281 21.27 1.40 2.90
CA ALA A 281 22.62 1.39 2.33
C ALA A 281 23.48 0.20 2.79
N ALA A 282 23.49 -0.12 4.09
CA ALA A 282 24.25 -1.25 4.63
C ALA A 282 23.74 -2.60 4.12
N ALA A 283 22.41 -2.79 4.07
CA ALA A 283 21.81 -4.01 3.54
C ALA A 283 22.12 -4.18 2.04
N ILE A 284 22.00 -3.10 1.26
CA ILE A 284 22.36 -3.08 -0.17
C ILE A 284 23.83 -3.48 -0.34
N ALA A 285 24.76 -2.82 0.37
CA ALA A 285 26.18 -3.12 0.28
C ALA A 285 26.48 -4.60 0.58
N GLY A 286 25.90 -5.16 1.65
CA GLY A 286 26.09 -6.57 2.02
C GLY A 286 25.56 -7.56 0.98
N HIS A 287 24.43 -7.25 0.34
CA HIS A 287 23.88 -8.08 -0.73
C HIS A 287 24.67 -7.95 -2.04
N VAL A 288 25.09 -6.74 -2.40
CA VAL A 288 25.91 -6.47 -3.60
C VAL A 288 27.26 -7.17 -3.50
N ALA A 289 27.91 -7.14 -2.33
CA ALA A 289 29.18 -7.83 -2.09
C ALA A 289 29.10 -9.35 -2.38
N ARG A 290 27.92 -9.96 -2.22
CA ARG A 290 27.71 -11.40 -2.51
C ARG A 290 27.52 -11.72 -4.01
N LEU A 291 27.31 -10.72 -4.86
CA LEU A 291 27.12 -10.91 -6.30
C LEU A 291 28.45 -11.01 -7.07
N ALA A 292 29.50 -10.40 -6.50
CA ALA A 292 30.86 -10.40 -7.00
C ALA A 292 31.70 -11.48 -6.29
N ASP A 293 32.67 -12.01 -7.02
CA ASP A 293 33.57 -13.03 -6.50
C ASP A 293 34.52 -12.42 -5.45
N GLU A 294 35.09 -13.24 -4.56
CA GLU A 294 35.87 -12.75 -3.41
C GLU A 294 37.10 -11.93 -3.80
N THR A 295 37.67 -12.23 -4.97
CA THR A 295 38.84 -11.55 -5.54
C THR A 295 38.47 -10.39 -6.46
N ASP A 296 37.17 -10.12 -6.68
CA ASP A 296 36.73 -9.02 -7.54
C ASP A 296 37.12 -7.68 -6.90
N PRO A 297 37.89 -6.81 -7.59
CA PRO A 297 38.27 -5.51 -7.08
C PRO A 297 37.07 -4.67 -6.61
N TYR A 298 35.92 -4.80 -7.28
CA TYR A 298 34.69 -4.12 -6.88
C TYR A 298 34.26 -4.54 -5.49
N ARG A 299 34.27 -5.85 -5.19
CA ARG A 299 33.90 -6.35 -3.86
C ARG A 299 34.85 -5.85 -2.78
N LEU A 300 36.15 -5.82 -3.07
CA LEU A 300 37.16 -5.29 -2.14
C LEU A 300 36.92 -3.80 -1.86
N ASN A 301 36.58 -3.03 -2.89
CA ASN A 301 36.26 -1.61 -2.78
C ASN A 301 35.01 -1.35 -1.90
N LEU A 302 34.00 -2.22 -1.92
CA LEU A 302 32.83 -2.08 -1.04
C LEU A 302 33.20 -2.13 0.45
N GLY A 303 34.29 -2.81 0.81
CA GLY A 303 34.79 -2.87 2.19
C GLY A 303 35.71 -1.71 2.57
N ALA A 304 36.10 -0.85 1.63
CA ALA A 304 37.00 0.26 1.87
C ALA A 304 36.32 1.39 2.68
N LEU A 305 37.15 2.16 3.38
CA LEU A 305 36.73 3.42 4.01
C LEU A 305 36.29 4.42 2.92
N GLU A 306 35.43 5.36 3.27
CA GLU A 306 34.85 6.33 2.30
C GLU A 306 35.92 7.12 1.54
N GLU A 307 37.00 7.52 2.24
CA GLU A 307 38.15 8.25 1.69
C GLU A 307 39.00 7.42 0.71
N GLU A 308 38.88 6.09 0.77
CA GLU A 308 39.65 5.12 -0.03
C GLU A 308 38.81 4.49 -1.15
N LEU A 309 37.52 4.85 -1.24
CA LEU A 309 36.66 4.35 -2.31
C LEU A 309 37.21 4.77 -3.66
N GLN A 310 37.33 3.81 -4.56
CA GLN A 310 37.52 4.07 -5.98
C GLN A 310 36.13 4.26 -6.61
N PRO A 311 35.67 5.51 -6.81
CA PRO A 311 34.36 5.74 -7.41
C PRO A 311 34.36 5.16 -8.82
N ASN A 312 33.22 4.57 -9.20
CA ASN A 312 32.97 4.04 -10.53
C ASN A 312 33.78 2.78 -10.90
N LEU A 313 34.40 2.12 -9.92
CA LEU A 313 34.85 0.75 -10.09
C LEU A 313 33.64 -0.13 -10.45
N ARG A 314 33.79 -0.98 -11.46
CA ARG A 314 32.73 -1.84 -11.98
C ARG A 314 32.96 -3.28 -11.51
N PRO A 315 31.90 -4.03 -11.20
CA PRO A 315 32.05 -5.46 -10.99
C PRO A 315 32.53 -6.16 -12.26
N ALA A 316 33.33 -7.21 -12.14
CA ALA A 316 33.88 -7.93 -13.30
C ALA A 316 32.82 -8.53 -14.22
N PHE A 317 31.62 -8.82 -13.69
CA PHE A 317 30.47 -9.28 -14.48
C PHE A 317 29.75 -8.17 -15.26
N CYS A 318 30.25 -6.92 -15.21
CA CYS A 318 29.87 -5.82 -16.09
C CYS A 318 30.97 -5.65 -17.15
N PRO A 319 30.99 -6.49 -18.21
CA PRO A 319 32.17 -6.63 -19.08
C PRO A 319 32.35 -5.48 -20.09
N ASP A 320 31.32 -4.68 -20.33
CA ASP A 320 31.33 -3.64 -21.36
C ASP A 320 31.79 -2.30 -20.77
N ALA A 321 33.01 -1.91 -21.11
CA ALA A 321 33.61 -0.64 -20.70
C ALA A 321 32.83 0.59 -21.20
N THR A 322 32.00 0.45 -22.25
CA THR A 322 31.20 1.56 -22.81
C THR A 322 29.91 1.83 -22.04
N ILE A 323 29.54 0.96 -21.10
CA ILE A 323 28.36 1.17 -20.23
C ILE A 323 28.56 2.43 -19.39
N PRO A 324 27.61 3.39 -19.35
CA PRO A 324 27.62 4.46 -18.36
C PRO A 324 27.46 3.86 -16.96
N TRP A 325 28.28 4.30 -16.01
CA TRP A 325 28.33 3.70 -14.68
C TRP A 325 28.73 4.69 -13.61
N SER A 326 27.87 4.82 -12.61
CA SER A 326 28.20 5.36 -11.29
C SER A 326 27.89 4.29 -10.23
N ASP A 327 28.76 4.08 -9.25
CA ASP A 327 28.59 3.01 -8.26
C ASP A 327 27.33 3.21 -7.39
N PRO A 328 26.32 2.32 -7.46
CA PRO A 328 25.09 2.44 -6.68
C PRO A 328 25.31 2.38 -5.18
N VAL A 329 26.33 1.64 -4.71
CA VAL A 329 26.60 1.53 -3.27
C VAL A 329 27.20 2.84 -2.74
N ALA A 330 28.14 3.43 -3.47
CA ALA A 330 28.66 4.77 -3.16
C ALA A 330 27.54 5.84 -3.21
N PHE A 331 26.64 5.74 -4.20
CA PHE A 331 25.49 6.64 -4.32
C PHE A 331 24.60 6.61 -3.07
N VAL A 332 24.22 5.42 -2.56
CA VAL A 332 23.36 5.32 -1.37
C VAL A 332 24.09 5.59 -0.05
N ARG A 333 25.42 5.39 0.02
CA ARG A 333 26.22 5.75 1.20
C ARG A 333 26.25 7.25 1.43
N THR A 334 26.32 8.01 0.35
CA THR A 334 26.37 9.48 0.37
C THR A 334 24.99 10.13 0.40
N TRP A 335 23.91 9.37 0.69
CA TRP A 335 22.52 9.85 0.69
C TRP A 335 22.28 10.97 1.71
N THR A 336 22.86 10.85 2.90
CA THR A 336 22.68 11.82 3.99
C THR A 336 23.27 13.18 3.58
N GLY A 337 22.47 14.23 3.68
CA GLY A 337 22.89 15.60 3.34
C GLY A 337 22.75 15.96 1.85
N ARG A 338 22.33 15.03 0.99
CA ARG A 338 21.94 15.33 -0.39
C ARG A 338 20.49 15.80 -0.47
N SER A 339 20.21 16.63 -1.47
CA SER A 339 18.88 17.12 -1.80
C SER A 339 18.73 17.29 -3.30
N LEU A 340 17.58 16.93 -3.83
CA LEU A 340 17.18 17.21 -5.20
C LEU A 340 15.71 17.63 -5.20
N THR A 341 15.49 18.91 -4.98
CA THR A 341 14.14 19.49 -4.97
C THR A 341 13.70 19.80 -6.40
N VAL A 342 12.73 19.07 -6.93
CA VAL A 342 12.18 19.18 -8.30
C VAL A 342 10.65 19.22 -8.29
N PRO A 343 9.97 19.82 -9.28
CA PRO A 343 8.53 19.76 -9.35
C PRO A 343 8.10 18.35 -9.77
N VAL A 344 7.22 17.72 -9.01
CA VAL A 344 6.71 16.39 -9.28
C VAL A 344 5.20 16.34 -9.12
N HIS A 345 4.55 15.48 -9.90
CA HIS A 345 3.14 15.20 -9.72
C HIS A 345 2.94 14.25 -8.53
N ARG A 346 2.19 14.67 -7.52
CA ARG A 346 1.86 13.90 -6.32
C ARG A 346 0.38 13.57 -6.28
N ALA A 347 0.06 12.29 -6.09
CA ALA A 347 -1.29 11.76 -6.00
C ALA A 347 -1.37 10.68 -4.93
N THR A 348 -2.57 10.19 -4.61
CA THR A 348 -2.66 8.88 -3.97
C THR A 348 -2.03 7.86 -4.92
N VAL A 349 -1.13 7.04 -4.41
CA VAL A 349 -0.50 5.95 -5.17
C VAL A 349 -0.82 4.63 -4.52
N HIS A 350 -0.77 3.54 -5.29
CA HIS A 350 -0.78 2.19 -4.73
C HIS A 350 0.43 1.99 -3.81
N GLY A 351 1.59 2.49 -4.22
CA GLY A 351 2.84 2.51 -3.44
C GLY A 351 3.71 1.27 -3.62
N ASP A 352 3.09 0.12 -3.83
CA ASP A 352 3.74 -1.16 -4.17
C ASP A 352 3.06 -1.84 -5.36
N LEU A 353 2.82 -1.10 -6.45
CA LEU A 353 2.17 -1.66 -7.65
C LEU A 353 3.13 -2.59 -8.42
N ASN A 354 2.97 -3.89 -8.22
CA ASN A 354 3.69 -4.94 -8.96
C ASN A 354 2.69 -5.94 -9.57
N ALA A 355 3.14 -6.85 -10.42
CA ALA A 355 2.26 -7.75 -11.18
C ALA A 355 1.55 -8.81 -10.32
N ARG A 356 1.92 -8.97 -9.05
CA ARG A 356 1.22 -9.83 -8.11
C ARG A 356 0.09 -9.10 -7.37
N ASN A 357 0.20 -7.78 -7.27
CA ASN A 357 -0.79 -6.91 -6.66
C ASN A 357 -1.90 -6.47 -7.63
N VAL A 358 -1.82 -6.92 -8.88
CA VAL A 358 -2.85 -6.77 -9.90
C VAL A 358 -3.42 -8.15 -10.23
N LEU A 359 -4.73 -8.29 -10.12
CA LEU A 359 -5.48 -9.47 -10.54
C LEU A 359 -6.28 -9.15 -11.80
N VAL A 360 -6.44 -10.15 -12.65
CA VAL A 360 -7.24 -10.11 -13.86
C VAL A 360 -8.32 -11.17 -13.72
N GLU A 361 -9.56 -10.72 -13.71
CA GLU A 361 -10.73 -11.57 -13.84
C GLU A 361 -11.09 -11.73 -15.31
N ILE A 362 -11.28 -12.96 -15.77
CA ILE A 362 -11.55 -13.32 -17.15
C ILE A 362 -12.93 -13.98 -17.19
N GLY A 363 -13.92 -13.31 -17.79
CA GLY A 363 -15.26 -13.86 -18.00
C GLY A 363 -15.28 -14.98 -19.04
N ALA A 364 -16.36 -15.74 -19.10
CA ALA A 364 -16.57 -16.81 -20.09
C ALA A 364 -16.65 -16.27 -21.53
N ASP A 365 -17.01 -14.98 -21.69
CA ASP A 365 -16.98 -14.24 -22.94
C ASP A 365 -15.59 -13.63 -23.27
N LEU A 366 -14.56 -14.00 -22.48
CA LEU A 366 -13.18 -13.52 -22.57
C LEU A 366 -12.99 -12.03 -22.27
N GLN A 367 -14.02 -11.36 -21.74
CA GLN A 367 -13.87 -10.01 -21.19
C GLN A 367 -12.96 -10.05 -19.96
N LYS A 368 -12.14 -9.00 -19.82
CA LYS A 368 -11.11 -8.93 -18.78
C LYS A 368 -11.39 -7.73 -17.90
N GLN A 369 -11.41 -7.95 -16.59
CA GLN A 369 -11.52 -6.90 -15.59
C GLN A 369 -10.31 -6.90 -14.68
N VAL A 370 -9.81 -5.70 -14.36
CA VAL A 370 -8.63 -5.51 -13.52
C VAL A 370 -9.06 -5.28 -12.09
N TRP A 371 -8.32 -5.86 -11.16
CA TRP A 371 -8.53 -5.67 -9.73
C TRP A 371 -7.20 -5.41 -9.03
N PHE A 372 -7.21 -4.56 -8.02
CA PHE A 372 -6.02 -4.24 -7.20
C PHE A 372 -6.14 -4.86 -5.81
N ILE A 373 -5.03 -5.32 -5.26
CA ILE A 373 -4.93 -5.87 -3.90
C ILE A 373 -3.63 -5.40 -3.23
N ASP A 374 -3.49 -5.65 -1.93
CA ASP A 374 -2.32 -5.23 -1.13
C ASP A 374 -2.15 -3.71 -1.04
N PHE A 375 -3.08 -3.09 -0.32
CA PHE A 375 -3.12 -1.64 -0.13
C PHE A 375 -2.23 -1.15 1.01
N SER A 376 -1.30 -1.98 1.50
CA SER A 376 -0.45 -1.69 2.65
C SER A 376 0.37 -0.40 2.49
N HIS A 377 0.79 -0.08 1.26
CA HIS A 377 1.59 1.09 0.93
C HIS A 377 0.78 2.25 0.31
N THR A 378 -0.55 2.12 0.22
CA THR A 378 -1.39 3.09 -0.48
C THR A 378 -1.41 4.46 0.21
N GLY A 379 -1.58 5.52 -0.57
CA GLY A 379 -1.52 6.91 -0.09
C GLY A 379 -0.21 7.57 -0.49
N ALA A 380 0.69 7.77 0.48
CA ALA A 380 2.01 8.38 0.26
C ALA A 380 3.08 7.41 -0.29
N GLY A 381 2.75 6.14 -0.53
CA GLY A 381 3.72 5.13 -0.97
C GLY A 381 4.53 4.51 0.16
N LEU A 382 4.02 4.55 1.40
CA LEU A 382 4.63 4.02 2.61
C LEU A 382 3.63 3.17 3.41
N SER A 383 4.13 2.14 4.10
CA SER A 383 3.34 1.39 5.08
C SER A 383 2.84 2.29 6.21
N GLU A 384 1.87 1.83 7.00
CA GLU A 384 1.33 2.62 8.12
C GLU A 384 2.41 2.99 9.14
N GLU A 385 3.25 2.03 9.54
CA GLU A 385 4.41 2.25 10.43
C GLU A 385 5.37 3.30 9.84
N ARG A 386 5.76 3.15 8.57
CA ARG A 386 6.68 4.10 7.91
C ARG A 386 6.07 5.47 7.71
N THR A 387 4.76 5.53 7.50
CA THR A 387 4.02 6.81 7.46
C THR A 387 4.12 7.50 8.83
N ALA A 388 3.87 6.78 9.93
CA ALA A 388 3.95 7.32 11.28
C ALA A 388 5.37 7.82 11.61
N GLU A 389 6.40 7.04 11.28
CA GLU A 389 7.82 7.44 11.44
C GLU A 389 8.15 8.71 10.64
N ALA A 390 7.70 8.79 9.39
CA ALA A 390 7.95 9.94 8.52
C ALA A 390 7.24 11.21 9.00
N LEU A 391 6.02 11.09 9.55
CA LEU A 391 5.30 12.19 10.19
C LEU A 391 6.05 12.69 11.43
N VAL A 392 6.48 11.79 12.31
CA VAL A 392 7.25 12.15 13.52
C VAL A 392 8.58 12.83 13.15
N ALA A 393 9.23 12.38 12.08
CA ALA A 393 10.46 12.97 11.57
C ALA A 393 10.26 14.26 10.76
N GLY A 394 9.00 14.72 10.57
CA GLY A 394 8.69 15.91 9.77
C GLY A 394 8.99 15.78 8.28
N ARG A 395 9.13 14.56 7.77
CA ARG A 395 9.37 14.27 6.33
C ARG A 395 8.08 14.20 5.53
N LEU A 396 6.96 13.95 6.21
CA LEU A 396 5.61 13.99 5.67
C LEU A 396 4.71 14.83 6.58
N SER A 397 3.63 15.34 6.00
CA SER A 397 2.49 15.91 6.69
C SER A 397 1.26 15.00 6.59
N ALA A 398 0.29 15.21 7.47
CA ALA A 398 -0.93 14.41 7.49
C ALA A 398 -1.73 14.63 6.20
N GLY A 399 -2.05 13.54 5.50
CA GLY A 399 -2.76 13.60 4.22
C GLY A 399 -1.85 13.71 2.99
N ASP A 400 -0.53 13.64 3.18
CA ASP A 400 0.41 13.67 2.07
C ASP A 400 0.14 12.58 1.04
N LYS A 401 0.30 13.00 -0.22
CA LYS A 401 0.24 12.19 -1.43
C LYS A 401 1.63 11.66 -1.77
N GLY A 402 1.73 10.58 -2.52
CA GLY A 402 3.01 10.02 -2.96
C GLY A 402 3.42 10.53 -4.35
N HIS A 403 4.70 10.43 -4.68
CA HIS A 403 5.15 10.70 -6.05
C HIS A 403 4.52 9.71 -7.03
N THR A 404 3.74 10.20 -8.00
CA THR A 404 2.92 9.36 -8.90
C THR A 404 3.74 8.38 -9.74
N LEU A 405 4.93 8.78 -10.17
CA LEU A 405 5.83 7.93 -10.95
C LEU A 405 6.29 6.66 -10.20
N ARG A 406 6.12 6.60 -8.87
CA ARG A 406 6.43 5.40 -8.07
C ARG A 406 5.71 4.15 -8.58
N ASP A 407 4.42 4.23 -8.87
CA ASP A 407 3.64 3.08 -9.33
C ASP A 407 4.07 2.60 -10.72
N PHE A 408 4.50 3.53 -11.58
CA PHE A 408 5.06 3.21 -12.91
C PHE A 408 6.41 2.52 -12.77
N SER A 409 7.34 3.12 -12.02
CA SER A 409 8.66 2.58 -11.79
C SER A 409 8.64 1.23 -11.09
N ARG A 410 7.67 1.00 -10.20
CA ARG A 410 7.50 -0.26 -9.50
C ARG A 410 7.09 -1.40 -10.44
N MET A 411 6.09 -1.16 -11.29
CA MET A 411 5.67 -2.12 -12.31
C MET A 411 6.79 -2.35 -13.33
N GLU A 412 7.52 -1.31 -13.73
CA GLU A 412 8.64 -1.45 -14.67
C GLU A 412 9.79 -2.30 -14.11
N ALA A 413 10.12 -2.12 -12.83
CA ALA A 413 11.11 -2.98 -12.17
C ALA A 413 10.65 -4.44 -12.15
N ASP A 414 9.35 -4.69 -11.92
CA ASP A 414 8.80 -6.05 -11.94
C ASP A 414 8.86 -6.66 -13.35
N LEU A 415 8.49 -5.90 -14.39
CA LEU A 415 8.61 -6.30 -15.79
C LEU A 415 10.04 -6.67 -16.17
N ARG A 416 11.03 -5.87 -15.75
CA ARG A 416 12.45 -6.10 -16.07
C ARG A 416 13.08 -7.23 -15.27
N PHE A 417 12.87 -7.27 -13.96
CA PHE A 417 13.68 -8.10 -13.07
C PHE A 417 12.97 -9.34 -12.52
N ILE A 418 11.65 -9.42 -12.67
CA ILE A 418 10.85 -10.55 -12.15
C ILE A 418 10.17 -11.30 -13.29
N LEU A 419 9.54 -10.58 -14.22
CA LEU A 419 8.79 -11.17 -15.33
C LEU A 419 9.68 -11.52 -16.53
N THR A 420 10.71 -10.73 -16.82
CA THR A 420 11.69 -11.01 -17.88
C THR A 420 12.86 -11.80 -17.30
N ARG A 421 12.65 -13.11 -17.11
CA ARG A 421 13.58 -14.00 -16.40
C ARG A 421 14.89 -14.19 -17.16
N LEU A 422 16.01 -14.23 -16.43
CA LEU A 422 17.34 -14.52 -16.97
C LEU A 422 17.81 -15.89 -16.47
N ALA A 423 18.40 -16.72 -17.33
CA ALA A 423 18.93 -18.03 -16.95
C ALA A 423 20.45 -18.02 -16.75
N ASP A 424 21.19 -17.28 -17.59
CA ASP A 424 22.64 -17.38 -17.70
C ASP A 424 23.31 -16.04 -18.06
N GLY A 425 24.60 -16.11 -18.42
CA GLY A 425 25.38 -14.94 -18.80
C GLY A 425 25.05 -14.38 -20.19
N ASP A 426 24.41 -15.15 -21.06
CA ASP A 426 23.99 -14.70 -22.40
C ASP A 426 22.73 -13.86 -22.27
N ASP A 427 21.80 -14.33 -21.44
CA ASP A 427 20.63 -13.56 -20.99
C ASP A 427 21.04 -12.25 -20.31
N LEU A 428 22.08 -12.25 -19.47
CA LEU A 428 22.60 -11.03 -18.87
C LEU A 428 23.13 -10.04 -19.93
N ARG A 429 23.81 -10.52 -20.98
CA ARG A 429 24.26 -9.65 -22.09
C ARG A 429 23.09 -9.06 -22.85
N GLN A 430 22.04 -9.84 -23.09
CA GLN A 430 20.79 -9.32 -23.67
C GLN A 430 20.15 -8.26 -22.78
N ALA A 431 20.05 -8.50 -21.47
CA ALA A 431 19.48 -7.57 -20.50
C ALA A 431 20.24 -6.24 -20.42
N ILE A 432 21.57 -6.28 -20.53
CA ILE A 432 22.42 -5.09 -20.57
C ILE A 432 22.14 -4.26 -21.85
N ALA A 433 22.07 -4.92 -23.01
CA ALA A 433 21.74 -4.22 -24.26
C ALA A 433 20.32 -3.65 -24.23
N PHE A 434 19.37 -4.38 -23.64
CA PHE A 434 18.01 -3.95 -23.40
C PHE A 434 17.94 -2.71 -22.50
N GLU A 435 18.67 -2.69 -21.38
CA GLU A 435 18.71 -1.53 -20.49
C GLU A 435 19.32 -0.30 -21.16
N ARG A 436 20.38 -0.47 -21.94
CA ARG A 436 20.97 0.63 -22.73
C ARG A 436 19.97 1.22 -23.71
N ALA A 437 19.22 0.37 -24.42
CA ALA A 437 18.19 0.80 -25.35
C ALA A 437 17.03 1.52 -24.62
N LEU A 438 16.62 0.99 -23.46
CA LEU A 438 15.60 1.62 -22.61
C LEU A 438 16.04 3.00 -22.13
N LEU A 439 17.25 3.13 -21.58
CA LEU A 439 17.74 4.42 -21.08
C LEU A 439 17.91 5.44 -22.20
N GLY A 440 18.49 5.03 -23.34
CA GLY A 440 18.67 5.89 -24.51
C GLY A 440 17.37 6.41 -25.12
N ALA A 441 16.25 5.67 -24.98
CA ALA A 441 14.94 6.09 -25.46
C ALA A 441 14.16 6.98 -24.47
N GLY A 442 14.56 7.03 -23.19
CA GLY A 442 13.83 7.79 -22.17
C GLY A 442 12.38 7.32 -22.01
N LEU A 443 11.42 8.24 -21.92
CA LEU A 443 10.00 7.89 -21.80
C LEU A 443 9.30 7.63 -23.15
N ALA A 444 9.90 8.04 -24.26
CA ALA A 444 9.32 7.94 -25.59
C ALA A 444 9.91 6.74 -26.35
N LEU A 445 9.50 5.53 -25.97
CA LEU A 445 10.00 4.32 -26.61
C LEU A 445 9.44 4.17 -28.03
N PRO A 446 10.30 3.99 -29.05
CA PRO A 446 9.84 3.62 -30.39
C PRO A 446 9.21 2.23 -30.40
N ALA A 447 8.37 1.96 -31.39
CA ALA A 447 7.69 0.66 -31.55
C ALA A 447 8.69 -0.50 -31.70
N GLU A 448 9.83 -0.24 -32.32
CA GLU A 448 10.94 -1.17 -32.47
C GLU A 448 12.20 -0.61 -31.78
N PRO A 449 13.05 -1.48 -31.19
CA PRO A 449 14.33 -1.05 -30.63
C PRO A 449 15.19 -0.29 -31.66
N PRO A 450 16.01 0.68 -31.21
CA PRO A 450 16.89 1.44 -32.11
C PRO A 450 17.79 0.56 -32.97
N SER A 451 18.05 0.99 -34.21
CA SER A 451 18.97 0.30 -35.13
C SER A 451 20.37 0.15 -34.52
N GLY A 452 20.98 -1.02 -34.69
CA GLY A 452 22.29 -1.35 -34.09
C GLY A 452 22.19 -1.97 -32.69
N THR A 453 21.01 -2.03 -32.09
CA THR A 453 20.76 -2.90 -30.93
C THR A 453 20.84 -4.36 -31.36
N ILE A 454 21.40 -5.23 -30.51
CA ILE A 454 21.37 -6.67 -30.77
C ILE A 454 19.92 -7.16 -30.88
N PRO A 455 19.62 -8.16 -31.72
CA PRO A 455 18.28 -8.72 -31.79
C PRO A 455 17.84 -9.27 -30.43
N PHE A 456 16.74 -8.73 -29.91
CA PHE A 456 16.11 -9.23 -28.69
C PHE A 456 15.33 -10.50 -28.98
N ASP A 457 15.41 -11.47 -28.06
CA ASP A 457 14.48 -12.60 -28.08
C ASP A 457 13.04 -12.17 -27.73
N GLU A 458 12.09 -13.10 -27.86
CA GLU A 458 10.67 -12.85 -27.65
C GLU A 458 10.35 -12.27 -26.26
N ARG A 459 11.10 -12.63 -25.21
CA ARG A 459 10.86 -12.13 -23.85
C ARG A 459 11.18 -10.64 -23.78
N PHE A 460 12.33 -10.24 -24.31
CA PHE A 460 12.76 -8.84 -24.31
C PHE A 460 11.96 -7.98 -25.30
N GLN A 461 11.54 -8.54 -26.44
CA GLN A 461 10.62 -7.86 -27.36
C GLN A 461 9.24 -7.60 -26.70
N LYS A 462 8.73 -8.60 -25.98
CA LYS A 462 7.50 -8.48 -25.20
C LYS A 462 7.64 -7.40 -24.11
N ALA A 463 8.73 -7.43 -23.35
CA ALA A 463 9.02 -6.44 -22.32
C ALA A 463 9.14 -5.03 -22.91
N TRP A 464 9.82 -4.87 -24.05
CA TRP A 464 9.97 -3.58 -24.76
C TRP A 464 8.62 -2.92 -25.02
N LEU A 465 7.68 -3.67 -25.61
CA LEU A 465 6.37 -3.15 -25.98
C LEU A 465 5.49 -2.83 -24.77
N VAL A 466 5.53 -3.67 -23.73
CA VAL A 466 4.74 -3.45 -22.51
C VAL A 466 5.32 -2.27 -21.70
N ILE A 467 6.63 -2.16 -21.59
CA ILE A 467 7.31 -1.01 -20.96
C ILE A 467 7.10 0.27 -21.78
N GLY A 468 7.04 0.18 -23.12
CA GLY A 468 6.71 1.31 -23.98
C GLY A 468 5.35 1.92 -23.65
N GLU A 469 4.32 1.10 -23.48
CA GLU A 469 3.00 1.57 -23.05
C GLU A 469 3.02 2.15 -21.64
N LEU A 470 3.76 1.52 -20.72
CA LEU A 470 3.93 2.01 -19.35
C LEU A 470 4.58 3.40 -19.31
N ARG A 471 5.70 3.58 -20.03
CA ARG A 471 6.45 4.84 -20.10
C ARG A 471 5.68 5.94 -20.82
N ARG A 472 4.94 5.59 -21.88
CA ARG A 472 4.02 6.52 -22.56
C ARG A 472 3.00 7.12 -21.60
N ARG A 473 2.47 6.32 -20.66
CA ARG A 473 1.55 6.80 -19.62
C ARG A 473 2.26 7.55 -18.50
N ALA A 474 3.44 7.09 -18.09
CA ALA A 474 4.26 7.79 -17.10
C ALA A 474 4.60 9.22 -17.55
N ALA A 475 4.80 9.44 -18.85
CA ALA A 475 5.09 10.75 -19.43
C ALA A 475 4.00 11.80 -19.13
N ALA A 476 2.74 11.40 -18.96
CA ALA A 476 1.66 12.33 -18.59
C ALA A 476 1.83 12.92 -17.16
N TYR A 477 2.62 12.26 -16.31
CA TYR A 477 2.88 12.67 -14.92
C TYR A 477 4.29 13.21 -14.71
N LEU A 478 5.10 13.29 -15.77
CA LEU A 478 6.38 13.99 -15.72
C LEU A 478 6.15 15.48 -15.97
N VAL A 479 6.41 16.30 -14.95
CA VAL A 479 6.11 17.75 -15.00
C VAL A 479 6.96 18.49 -16.02
N ASN A 480 8.24 18.13 -16.12
CA ASN A 480 9.15 18.68 -17.11
C ASN A 480 9.66 17.54 -18.02
N PRO A 481 9.21 17.45 -19.28
CA PRO A 481 9.64 16.42 -20.22
C PRO A 481 11.16 16.37 -20.46
N ASP A 482 11.86 17.50 -20.28
CA ASP A 482 13.31 17.60 -20.49
C ASP A 482 14.13 17.17 -19.26
N ASP A 483 13.47 16.92 -18.11
CA ASP A 483 14.11 16.49 -16.87
C ASP A 483 13.59 15.11 -16.46
N LEU A 484 14.30 14.07 -16.87
CA LEU A 484 13.94 12.68 -16.55
C LEU A 484 14.32 12.25 -15.13
N ARG A 485 15.03 13.09 -14.36
CA ARG A 485 15.50 12.73 -13.01
C ARG A 485 14.39 12.28 -12.07
N PRO A 486 13.18 12.88 -12.02
CA PRO A 486 12.08 12.36 -11.19
C PRO A 486 11.74 10.90 -11.51
N TYR A 487 11.69 10.56 -12.80
CA TYR A 487 11.39 9.21 -13.24
C TYR A 487 12.55 8.25 -12.96
N TYR A 488 13.80 8.65 -13.24
CA TYR A 488 14.97 7.82 -12.97
C TYR A 488 15.22 7.59 -11.48
N PHE A 489 14.93 8.56 -10.62
CA PHE A 489 15.02 8.40 -9.17
C PHE A 489 13.98 7.39 -8.65
N ALA A 490 12.75 7.46 -9.14
CA ALA A 490 11.70 6.49 -8.86
C ALA A 490 12.07 5.07 -9.36
N LEU A 491 12.68 5.00 -10.55
CA LEU A 491 13.16 3.75 -11.14
C LEU A 491 14.32 3.16 -10.34
N LEU A 492 15.28 3.98 -9.90
CA LEU A 492 16.39 3.56 -9.03
C LEU A 492 15.85 2.99 -7.72
N GLN A 493 14.89 3.67 -7.10
CA GLN A 493 14.24 3.21 -5.87
C GLN A 493 13.51 1.87 -6.06
N SER A 494 13.00 1.57 -7.25
CA SER A 494 12.37 0.28 -7.55
C SER A 494 13.37 -0.81 -7.99
N THR A 495 14.51 -0.40 -8.55
CA THR A 495 15.54 -1.28 -9.13
C THR A 495 16.53 -1.78 -8.09
N LEU A 496 17.15 -0.88 -7.32
CA LEU A 496 18.22 -1.25 -6.40
C LEU A 496 17.76 -2.24 -5.31
N PRO A 497 16.51 -2.20 -4.81
CA PRO A 497 16.01 -3.23 -3.89
C PRO A 497 16.07 -4.67 -4.36
N ILE A 498 16.03 -4.93 -5.67
CA ILE A 498 16.07 -6.29 -6.23
C ILE A 498 17.29 -7.07 -5.74
N VAL A 499 18.43 -6.41 -5.50
CA VAL A 499 19.67 -7.06 -5.03
C VAL A 499 19.49 -7.76 -3.68
N TYR A 500 18.56 -7.30 -2.84
CA TYR A 500 18.26 -7.89 -1.54
C TYR A 500 16.92 -8.63 -1.48
N TYR A 501 16.28 -8.87 -2.63
CA TYR A 501 15.09 -9.73 -2.67
C TYR A 501 15.42 -11.15 -2.22
N HIS A 502 14.43 -11.79 -1.62
CA HIS A 502 14.61 -13.12 -1.06
C HIS A 502 14.70 -14.18 -2.20
N PRO A 503 15.42 -15.30 -2.01
CA PRO A 503 15.61 -16.29 -3.09
C PRO A 503 14.31 -16.92 -3.64
N ASP A 504 13.25 -17.01 -2.83
CA ASP A 504 11.93 -17.53 -3.21
C ASP A 504 11.18 -16.64 -4.22
N GLN A 505 11.69 -15.45 -4.48
CA GLN A 505 11.16 -14.54 -5.49
C GLN A 505 11.61 -14.90 -6.91
N PHE A 506 12.60 -15.79 -7.03
CA PHE A 506 13.20 -16.19 -8.30
C PHE A 506 12.93 -17.67 -8.56
N GLU A 507 12.89 -18.04 -9.84
CA GLU A 507 12.60 -19.41 -10.27
C GLU A 507 13.69 -20.41 -9.87
N SER A 508 14.94 -19.96 -9.84
CA SER A 508 16.09 -20.77 -9.49
C SER A 508 17.22 -19.89 -8.97
N ARG A 509 18.24 -20.50 -8.34
CA ARG A 509 19.45 -19.78 -7.91
C ARG A 509 20.22 -19.15 -9.07
N ALA A 510 20.22 -19.78 -10.23
CA ALA A 510 20.85 -19.23 -11.43
C ALA A 510 20.12 -17.95 -11.87
N CYS A 511 18.77 -18.01 -11.91
CA CYS A 511 17.93 -16.87 -12.22
C CYS A 511 18.10 -15.73 -11.20
N GLU A 512 18.09 -16.04 -9.90
CA GLU A 512 18.38 -15.07 -8.84
C GLU A 512 19.70 -14.35 -9.08
N ARG A 513 20.79 -15.09 -9.34
CA ARG A 513 22.12 -14.51 -9.54
C ARG A 513 22.14 -13.55 -10.72
N GLN A 514 21.57 -13.94 -11.86
CA GLN A 514 21.57 -13.08 -13.05
C GLN A 514 20.64 -11.88 -12.91
N GLN A 515 19.46 -12.04 -12.31
CA GLN A 515 18.55 -10.92 -12.08
C GLN A 515 19.14 -9.86 -11.15
N LYS A 516 19.79 -10.29 -10.06
CA LYS A 516 20.43 -9.35 -9.12
C LYS A 516 21.63 -8.65 -9.75
N ARG A 517 22.38 -9.33 -10.62
CA ARG A 517 23.46 -8.72 -11.40
C ARG A 517 22.92 -7.71 -12.40
N TYR A 518 21.84 -8.05 -13.11
CA TYR A 518 21.16 -7.14 -14.02
C TYR A 518 20.66 -5.89 -13.28
N ALA A 519 19.95 -6.06 -12.15
CA ALA A 519 19.46 -4.95 -11.34
C ALA A 519 20.59 -4.03 -10.83
N LEU A 520 21.74 -4.58 -10.44
CA LEU A 520 22.89 -3.76 -10.05
C LEU A 520 23.45 -2.96 -11.22
N ILE A 521 23.59 -3.57 -12.41
CA ILE A 521 24.07 -2.90 -13.62
C ILE A 521 23.11 -1.76 -14.01
N ALA A 522 21.80 -2.04 -14.06
CA ALA A 522 20.77 -1.05 -14.33
C ALA A 522 20.78 0.09 -13.30
N ALA A 523 20.94 -0.22 -12.01
CA ALA A 523 21.07 0.80 -10.97
C ALA A 523 22.29 1.70 -11.20
N GLY A 524 23.43 1.15 -11.63
CA GLY A 524 24.62 1.96 -11.88
C GLY A 524 24.54 2.81 -13.13
N MET A 525 23.81 2.37 -14.15
CA MET A 525 23.44 3.23 -15.29
C MET A 525 22.49 4.34 -14.83
N LEU A 526 21.49 4.05 -14.01
CA LEU A 526 20.58 5.07 -13.45
C LEU A 526 21.31 6.09 -12.57
N CYS A 527 22.25 5.65 -11.73
CA CYS A 527 23.09 6.54 -10.93
C CYS A 527 24.05 7.39 -11.78
N HIS A 528 24.29 7.05 -13.05
CA HIS A 528 25.06 7.89 -13.95
C HIS A 528 24.23 9.07 -14.48
N GLU A 529 22.91 8.86 -14.64
CA GLU A 529 21.97 9.88 -15.09
C GLU A 529 21.48 10.83 -13.96
N LEU A 530 21.81 10.52 -12.69
CA LEU A 530 21.39 11.23 -11.48
C LEU A 530 22.55 11.95 -10.80
#